data_AF-A0A0U9HRN3-F1
#
_entry.id   AF-A0A0U9HRN3-F1
#
_cell.length_a   1.000
_cell.length_b   1.000
_cell.length_c   1.000
_cell.angle_alpha   90.00
_cell.angle_beta   90.00
_cell.angle_gamma   90.00
#
_symmetry.space_group_name_H-M   'P 1'
#
loop_
_entity.id
_entity.type
_entity.pdbx_description
1 polymer ?
#
loop_
_entity_poly.entity_id
_entity_poly.type
_entity_poly.pdbx_seq_one_letter_code
_entity_poly.pdbx_strand_id
1 'polypeptide(L)'
;MQAVASPVRRPTALLPPTAVIRAQMEALQRNDYPEVNAGIKVAFDFAKPQGVEEFTMGKGQPVVKACRTWEASERYLSMDGFELMLRQPMYSALINCTSWEISSALKFHGRGDNRAVQAVKVTAPVEAAGKEPSARTYSYTFCMERIETGAYKGCWLTVGLRLGDYTVEPPNESREVT
;
A
#
# COMPACT_ATOMS: atom_id res chain seq x y z
N MET A 1 6.43 -17.29 24.66
CA MET A 1 5.14 -17.22 23.95
C MET A 1 5.42 -17.45 22.48
N GLN A 2 4.94 -18.56 21.89
CA GLN A 2 5.19 -18.85 20.47
C GLN A 2 4.38 -17.88 19.62
N ALA A 3 5.05 -17.08 18.80
CA ALA A 3 4.39 -16.32 17.75
C ALA A 3 3.93 -17.33 16.69
N VAL A 4 2.63 -17.63 16.68
CA VAL A 4 1.99 -18.32 15.55
C VAL A 4 2.28 -17.49 14.31
N ALA A 5 2.99 -18.06 13.33
CA ALA A 5 3.26 -17.41 12.07
C ALA A 5 1.92 -16.96 11.46
N SER A 6 1.71 -15.64 11.37
CA SER A 6 0.52 -15.10 10.73
C SER A 6 0.53 -15.60 9.27
N PRO A 7 -0.54 -16.23 8.78
CA PRO A 7 -0.53 -16.83 7.45
C PRO A 7 -0.20 -15.76 6.41
N VAL A 8 0.61 -16.13 5.42
CA VAL A 8 0.98 -15.26 4.30
C VAL A 8 -0.29 -14.69 3.67
N ARG A 9 -0.53 -13.39 3.87
CA ARG A 9 -1.73 -12.72 3.37
C ARG A 9 -1.58 -12.49 1.88
N ARG A 10 -2.52 -13.04 1.10
CA ARG A 10 -2.61 -12.86 -0.34
C ARG A 10 -3.88 -12.10 -0.70
N PRO A 11 -3.92 -11.39 -1.83
CA PRO A 11 -5.15 -10.79 -2.32
C PRO A 11 -6.24 -11.85 -2.51
N THR A 12 -7.46 -11.52 -2.11
CA THR A 12 -8.65 -12.32 -2.34
C THR A 12 -9.86 -11.39 -2.43
N ALA A 13 -10.87 -11.80 -3.18
CA ALA A 13 -12.10 -11.03 -3.37
C ALA A 13 -12.91 -10.85 -2.07
N LEU A 14 -12.60 -11.61 -1.02
CA LEU A 14 -13.23 -11.51 0.29
C LEU A 14 -12.61 -10.41 1.18
N LEU A 15 -11.46 -9.85 0.82
CA LEU A 15 -10.83 -8.79 1.59
C LEU A 15 -11.44 -7.43 1.22
N PRO A 16 -12.08 -6.71 2.17
CA PRO A 16 -12.48 -5.32 1.94
C PRO A 16 -11.25 -4.40 1.87
N PRO A 17 -11.39 -3.18 1.29
CA PRO A 17 -10.28 -2.24 1.12
C PRO A 17 -9.47 -2.00 2.39
N THR A 18 -10.15 -1.79 3.52
CA THR A 18 -9.49 -1.58 4.82
C THR A 18 -8.66 -2.78 5.28
N ALA A 19 -9.10 -4.00 4.98
CA ALA A 19 -8.35 -5.21 5.32
C ALA A 19 -7.11 -5.39 4.43
N VAL A 20 -7.16 -4.90 3.19
CA VAL A 20 -5.99 -4.84 2.28
C VAL A 20 -4.90 -3.92 2.82
N ILE A 21 -5.27 -2.73 3.31
CA ILE A 21 -4.33 -1.81 3.97
C ILE A 21 -3.73 -2.47 5.21
N ARG A 22 -4.57 -3.04 6.07
CA ARG A 22 -4.12 -3.72 7.30
C ARG A 22 -3.15 -4.86 6.99
N ALA A 23 -3.43 -5.69 5.98
CA ALA A 23 -2.56 -6.78 5.59
C ALA A 23 -1.16 -6.28 5.18
N GLN A 24 -1.09 -5.20 4.42
CA GLN A 24 0.19 -4.60 3.99
C GLN A 24 0.92 -3.94 5.15
N MET A 25 0.23 -3.13 5.96
CA MET A 25 0.85 -2.42 7.08
C MET A 25 1.33 -3.34 8.19
N GLU A 26 0.59 -4.39 8.54
CA GLU A 26 1.05 -5.40 9.51
C GLU A 26 2.31 -6.12 9.04
N ALA A 27 2.43 -6.39 7.73
CA ALA A 27 3.59 -7.05 7.15
C ALA A 27 4.79 -6.08 7.07
N LEU A 28 4.58 -4.84 6.63
CA LEU A 28 5.62 -3.81 6.55
C LEU A 28 6.17 -3.40 7.92
N GLN A 29 5.32 -3.38 8.95
CA GLN A 29 5.73 -3.13 10.34
C GLN A 29 6.73 -4.20 10.84
N ARG A 30 6.70 -5.41 10.29
CA ARG A 30 7.60 -6.52 10.60
C ARG A 30 8.25 -7.05 9.32
N ASN A 31 8.96 -6.16 8.62
CA ASN A 31 9.34 -6.40 7.23
C ASN A 31 10.17 -7.68 7.04
N ASP A 32 11.01 -8.03 8.01
CA ASP A 32 11.95 -9.15 7.88
C ASP A 32 11.47 -10.43 8.61
N TYR A 33 10.15 -10.56 8.83
CA TYR A 33 9.54 -11.75 9.42
C TYR A 33 8.38 -12.28 8.56
N PRO A 34 8.34 -13.59 8.25
CA PRO A 34 9.23 -14.66 8.73
C PRO A 34 10.58 -14.75 8.01
N GLU A 35 10.74 -14.01 6.92
CA GLU A 35 11.95 -13.97 6.08
C GLU A 35 12.29 -12.51 5.73
N VAL A 36 13.53 -12.26 5.32
CA VAL A 36 13.99 -10.93 4.92
C VAL A 36 13.07 -10.37 3.82
N ASN A 37 12.65 -9.11 3.97
CA ASN A 37 11.73 -8.42 3.05
C ASN A 37 10.36 -9.09 2.83
N ALA A 38 9.91 -9.97 3.72
CA ALA A 38 8.56 -10.53 3.71
C ALA A 38 7.47 -9.44 3.65
N GLY A 39 7.64 -8.33 4.36
CA GLY A 39 6.70 -7.20 4.36
C GLY A 39 6.59 -6.53 3.00
N ILE A 40 7.73 -6.20 2.39
CA ILE A 40 7.83 -5.67 1.02
C ILE A 40 7.20 -6.67 0.03
N LYS A 41 7.41 -7.96 0.20
CA LYS A 41 6.82 -8.99 -0.66
C LYS A 41 5.29 -9.01 -0.57
N VAL A 42 4.73 -8.87 0.64
CA VAL A 42 3.27 -8.74 0.82
C VAL A 42 2.76 -7.46 0.14
N ALA A 43 3.42 -6.33 0.36
CA ALA A 43 3.07 -5.07 -0.31
C ALA A 43 3.10 -5.19 -1.85
N PHE A 44 4.12 -5.87 -2.39
CA PHE A 44 4.24 -6.16 -3.81
C PHE A 44 3.09 -7.05 -4.31
N ASP A 45 2.73 -8.10 -3.57
CA ASP A 45 1.65 -9.01 -3.92
C ASP A 45 0.27 -8.33 -3.90
N PHE A 46 0.07 -7.28 -3.08
CA PHE A 46 -1.15 -6.47 -3.03
C PHE A 46 -1.15 -5.28 -4.00
N ALA A 47 -0.02 -4.92 -4.60
CA ALA A 47 0.04 -3.90 -5.63
C ALA A 47 -0.51 -4.43 -6.96
N LYS A 48 -1.25 -3.60 -7.73
CA LYS A 48 -1.91 -4.02 -8.98
C LYS A 48 -0.90 -4.64 -9.97
N PRO A 49 -1.00 -5.94 -10.33
CA PRO A 49 -0.08 -6.57 -11.27
C PRO A 49 -0.20 -5.98 -12.68
N GLN A 50 0.90 -6.01 -13.43
CA GLN A 50 0.89 -5.69 -14.85
C GLN A 50 0.04 -6.72 -15.62
N GLY A 51 -0.80 -6.25 -16.54
CA GLY A 51 -1.64 -7.13 -17.35
C GLY A 51 -2.72 -7.89 -16.57
N VAL A 52 -3.09 -7.44 -15.36
CA VAL A 52 -4.04 -8.14 -14.48
C VAL A 52 -5.43 -8.38 -15.12
N GLU A 53 -5.82 -7.51 -16.05
CA GLU A 53 -7.08 -7.57 -16.79
C GLU A 53 -6.93 -8.21 -18.18
N GLU A 54 -5.70 -8.50 -18.62
CA GLU A 54 -5.44 -9.12 -19.92
C GLU A 54 -5.83 -10.60 -19.88
N PHE A 55 -6.81 -10.95 -20.72
CA PHE A 55 -7.26 -12.33 -20.88
C PHE A 55 -6.23 -13.08 -21.74
N THR A 56 -5.23 -13.71 -21.12
CA THR A 56 -4.21 -14.46 -21.87
C THR A 56 -4.79 -15.80 -22.34
N MET A 57 -5.47 -15.79 -23.49
CA MET A 57 -5.70 -17.00 -24.26
C MET A 57 -4.38 -17.47 -24.86
N GLY A 58 -3.74 -18.46 -24.25
CA GLY A 58 -2.87 -19.40 -24.98
C GLY A 58 -1.48 -18.93 -25.43
N LYS A 59 -0.81 -17.98 -24.77
CA LYS A 59 0.64 -17.75 -25.01
C LYS A 59 1.42 -17.81 -23.70
N GLY A 60 2.12 -18.93 -23.50
CA GLY A 60 2.99 -19.20 -22.36
C GLY A 60 4.29 -18.40 -22.40
N GLN A 61 4.22 -17.07 -22.35
CA GLN A 61 5.36 -16.29 -21.87
C GLN A 61 5.30 -16.24 -20.34
N PRO A 62 6.43 -16.41 -19.64
CA PRO A 62 6.47 -16.18 -18.20
C PRO A 62 6.08 -14.72 -17.97
N VAL A 63 4.94 -14.52 -17.31
CA VAL A 63 4.53 -13.18 -16.88
C VAL A 63 5.61 -12.70 -15.93
N VAL A 64 6.50 -11.82 -16.40
CA VAL A 64 7.42 -11.11 -15.51
C VAL A 64 6.52 -10.47 -14.47
N LYS A 65 6.62 -10.95 -13.23
CA LYS A 65 5.76 -10.48 -12.16
C LYS A 65 6.23 -9.07 -11.84
N ALA A 66 5.52 -8.10 -12.40
CA ALA A 66 5.68 -6.69 -12.13
C ALA A 66 4.37 -6.14 -11.57
N CYS A 67 4.45 -5.16 -10.68
CA CYS A 67 3.30 -4.50 -10.10
C CYS A 67 3.38 -2.99 -10.32
N ARG A 68 2.24 -2.32 -10.27
CA ARG A 68 2.16 -0.88 -10.35
C ARG A 68 2.94 -0.23 -9.20
N THR A 69 3.68 0.83 -9.51
CA THR A 69 4.39 1.61 -8.49
C THR A 69 3.44 2.26 -7.50
N TRP A 70 3.94 2.55 -6.30
CA TRP A 70 3.19 3.36 -5.34
C TRP A 70 3.28 4.86 -5.60
N GLU A 71 4.14 5.31 -6.51
CA GLU A 71 4.28 6.72 -6.90
C GLU A 71 3.06 7.28 -7.67
N ALA A 72 1.94 6.56 -7.70
CA ALA A 72 0.72 6.89 -8.45
C ALA A 72 0.96 7.15 -9.95
N SER A 73 2.11 6.73 -10.49
CA SER A 73 2.45 6.74 -11.91
C SER A 73 2.01 5.44 -12.59
N GLU A 74 1.76 5.47 -13.90
CA GLU A 74 1.49 4.26 -14.70
C GLU A 74 2.78 3.53 -15.08
N ARG A 75 3.61 3.27 -14.06
CA ARG A 75 4.84 2.49 -14.19
C ARG A 75 4.68 1.17 -13.45
N TYR A 76 5.37 0.15 -13.94
CA TYR A 76 5.40 -1.17 -13.34
C TYR A 76 6.84 -1.52 -12.96
N LEU A 77 7.02 -2.10 -11.77
CA LEU A 77 8.33 -2.50 -11.24
C LEU A 77 8.34 -3.99 -10.99
N SER A 78 9.50 -4.62 -11.23
CA SER A 78 9.81 -5.94 -10.69
C SER A 78 9.89 -5.88 -9.16
N MET A 79 9.99 -7.04 -8.50
CA MET A 79 10.20 -7.13 -7.06
C MET A 79 11.38 -6.27 -6.59
N ASP A 80 12.54 -6.39 -7.24
CA ASP A 80 13.74 -5.62 -6.88
C ASP A 80 13.51 -4.11 -7.03
N GLY A 81 12.87 -3.68 -8.13
CA GLY A 81 12.55 -2.27 -8.34
C GLY A 81 11.58 -1.73 -7.29
N PHE A 82 10.60 -2.53 -6.89
CA PHE A 82 9.63 -2.18 -5.87
C PHE A 82 10.26 -2.10 -4.47
N GLU A 83 11.19 -3.00 -4.15
CA GLU A 83 12.01 -2.93 -2.94
C GLU A 83 12.81 -1.62 -2.91
N LEU A 84 13.52 -1.28 -3.99
CA LEU A 84 14.27 -0.04 -4.08
C LEU A 84 13.38 1.19 -3.87
N MET A 85 12.18 1.19 -4.45
CA MET A 85 11.18 2.25 -4.27
C MET A 85 10.79 2.39 -2.80
N LEU A 86 10.46 1.30 -2.09
CA LEU A 86 10.04 1.37 -0.69
C LEU A 86 11.15 1.82 0.26
N ARG A 87 12.42 1.62 -0.11
CA ARG A 87 13.57 2.11 0.65
C ARG A 87 13.86 3.61 0.43
N GLN A 88 13.21 4.27 -0.51
CA GLN A 88 13.38 5.71 -0.71
C GLN A 88 12.84 6.52 0.49
N PRO A 89 13.36 7.73 0.77
CA PRO A 89 12.97 8.54 1.92
C PRO A 89 11.46 8.78 2.06
N MET A 90 10.72 8.84 0.94
CA MET A 90 9.27 9.04 0.94
C MET A 90 8.48 7.85 1.51
N TYR A 91 9.00 6.63 1.40
CA TYR A 91 8.28 5.39 1.74
C TYR A 91 8.96 4.60 2.87
N SER A 92 10.23 4.87 3.13
CA SER A 92 11.03 4.16 4.14
C SER A 92 10.40 4.12 5.53
N ALA A 93 9.63 5.15 5.91
CA ALA A 93 8.91 5.19 7.18
C ALA A 93 7.83 4.10 7.35
N LEU A 94 7.43 3.42 6.26
CA LEU A 94 6.49 2.30 6.30
C LEU A 94 7.15 1.00 6.75
N ILE A 95 8.44 0.83 6.40
CA ILE A 95 9.22 -0.36 6.72
C ILE A 95 9.66 -0.28 8.18
N ASN A 96 9.39 -1.34 8.95
CA ASN A 96 9.78 -1.44 10.36
C ASN A 96 9.33 -0.23 11.20
N CYS A 97 8.14 0.30 10.90
CA CYS A 97 7.55 1.39 11.67
C CYS A 97 7.25 0.95 13.11
N THR A 98 7.26 1.90 14.05
CA THR A 98 6.95 1.61 15.46
C THR A 98 5.47 1.29 15.63
N SER A 99 4.61 2.11 15.04
CA SER A 99 3.16 1.95 15.11
C SER A 99 2.48 2.57 13.90
N TRP A 100 1.28 2.09 13.59
CA TRP A 100 0.44 2.68 12.57
C TRP A 100 -1.03 2.54 12.97
N GLU A 101 -1.87 3.45 12.46
CA GLU A 101 -3.31 3.42 12.66
C GLU A 101 -4.03 3.94 11.41
N ILE A 102 -5.28 3.54 11.24
CA ILE A 102 -6.15 4.13 10.23
C ILE A 102 -6.57 5.52 10.73
N SER A 103 -6.25 6.55 9.96
CA SER A 103 -6.52 7.95 10.34
C SER A 103 -7.78 8.53 9.71
N SER A 104 -8.37 7.84 8.71
CA SER A 104 -9.57 8.32 8.03
C SER A 104 -10.65 7.25 7.83
N ALA A 105 -11.88 7.73 7.60
CA ALA A 105 -12.93 6.92 7.02
C ALA A 105 -12.54 6.45 5.60
N LEU A 106 -13.06 5.28 5.21
CA LEU A 106 -12.92 4.77 3.85
C LEU A 106 -13.80 5.61 2.91
N LYS A 107 -13.20 6.23 1.90
CA LYS A 107 -13.91 7.02 0.89
C LYS A 107 -13.94 6.29 -0.45
N PHE A 108 -15.12 6.23 -1.06
CA PHE A 108 -15.32 5.79 -2.44
C PHE A 108 -15.58 7.02 -3.32
N HIS A 109 -15.14 7.01 -4.59
CA HIS A 109 -15.37 8.15 -5.50
C HIS A 109 -16.81 8.20 -6.06
N GLY A 110 -17.65 7.19 -5.77
CA GLY A 110 -19.05 7.13 -6.16
C GLY A 110 -19.78 5.90 -5.63
N ARG A 111 -21.09 5.83 -5.84
CA ARG A 111 -21.90 4.66 -5.44
C ARG A 111 -21.57 3.47 -6.34
N GLY A 112 -21.08 2.38 -5.76
CA GLY A 112 -20.67 1.19 -6.52
C GLY A 112 -19.34 1.36 -7.25
N ASP A 113 -18.56 2.39 -6.89
CA ASP A 113 -17.26 2.63 -7.49
C ASP A 113 -16.27 1.52 -7.10
N ASN A 114 -15.42 1.17 -8.07
CA ASN A 114 -14.32 0.24 -7.91
C ASN A 114 -13.07 0.92 -7.38
N ARG A 115 -13.12 2.20 -7.03
CA ARG A 115 -11.99 2.95 -6.44
C ARG A 115 -12.28 3.41 -5.04
N ALA A 116 -11.32 3.18 -4.15
CA ALA A 116 -11.40 3.58 -2.76
C ALA A 116 -10.09 4.21 -2.28
N VAL A 117 -10.19 5.17 -1.37
CA VAL A 117 -9.06 5.80 -0.70
C VAL A 117 -9.23 5.79 0.81
N GLN A 118 -8.14 5.58 1.53
CA GLN A 118 -8.13 5.62 2.99
C GLN A 118 -6.73 6.00 3.49
N ALA A 119 -6.69 6.90 4.47
CA ALA A 119 -5.45 7.36 5.06
C ALA A 119 -5.06 6.55 6.31
N VAL A 120 -3.76 6.44 6.50
CA VAL A 120 -3.12 5.88 7.68
C VAL A 120 -2.12 6.89 8.23
N LYS A 121 -1.96 6.85 9.55
CA LYS A 121 -0.88 7.53 10.26
C LYS A 121 0.17 6.50 10.64
N VAL A 122 1.43 6.81 10.40
CA VAL A 122 2.57 5.92 10.60
C VAL A 122 3.62 6.64 11.42
N THR A 123 4.04 6.02 12.51
CA THR A 123 5.11 6.52 13.38
C THR A 123 6.34 5.66 13.19
N ALA A 124 7.43 6.27 12.74
CA ALA A 124 8.69 5.59 12.46
C ALA A 124 9.83 6.17 13.32
N PRO A 125 10.81 5.34 13.70
CA PRO A 125 12.01 5.83 14.36
C PRO A 125 12.81 6.71 13.38
N VAL A 126 13.36 7.81 13.89
CA VAL A 126 14.30 8.65 13.17
C VAL A 126 15.67 8.42 13.78
N GLU A 127 16.55 7.76 13.02
CA GLU A 127 17.96 7.64 13.41
C GLU A 127 18.64 8.99 13.24
N ALA A 128 18.65 9.76 14.32
CA ALA A 128 19.50 10.94 14.44
C ALA A 128 20.83 10.50 15.06
N ALA A 129 21.90 10.47 14.27
CA ALA A 129 23.24 10.13 14.74
C ALA A 129 23.59 10.94 16.00
N GLY A 130 23.68 10.26 17.15
CA GLY A 130 24.10 10.85 18.43
C GLY A 130 23.01 11.61 19.21
N LYS A 131 21.72 11.50 18.86
CA LYS A 131 20.61 12.06 19.66
C LYS A 131 19.70 10.94 20.18
N GLU A 132 18.93 11.25 21.23
CA GLU A 132 17.92 10.32 21.74
C GLU A 132 16.99 9.83 20.63
N PRO A 133 16.53 8.56 20.70
CA PRO A 133 15.62 8.00 19.72
C PRO A 133 14.37 8.85 19.65
N SER A 134 14.20 9.56 18.52
CA SER A 134 13.02 10.35 18.25
C SER A 134 12.13 9.61 17.27
N ALA A 135 10.82 9.72 17.43
CA ALA A 135 9.87 9.16 16.50
C ALA A 135 9.22 10.28 15.69
N ARG A 136 9.05 10.05 14.38
CA ARG A 136 8.34 10.98 13.51
C ARG A 136 7.08 10.33 12.96
N THR A 137 6.03 11.13 12.88
CA THR A 137 4.74 10.71 12.37
C THR A 137 4.53 11.22 10.95
N TYR A 138 4.06 10.33 10.09
CA TYR A 138 3.76 10.55 8.68
C TYR A 138 2.31 10.16 8.41
N SER A 139 1.65 10.85 7.49
CA SER A 139 0.35 10.45 6.97
C SER A 139 0.51 9.91 5.56
N TYR A 140 -0.14 8.79 5.25
CA TYR A 140 -0.15 8.20 3.91
C TYR A 140 -1.58 7.89 3.50
N THR A 141 -1.95 8.21 2.26
CA THR A 141 -3.24 7.84 1.68
C THR A 141 -3.05 6.70 0.69
N PHE A 142 -3.65 5.55 0.99
CA PHE A 142 -3.71 4.41 0.07
C PHE A 142 -4.78 4.65 -0.98
N CYS A 143 -4.41 4.48 -2.25
CA CYS A 143 -5.34 4.41 -3.36
C CYS A 143 -5.51 2.96 -3.80
N MET A 144 -6.75 2.48 -3.81
CA MET A 144 -7.08 1.09 -4.12
C MET A 144 -8.09 1.01 -5.25
N GLU A 145 -7.99 -0.06 -6.01
CA GLU A 145 -8.90 -0.39 -7.11
C GLU A 145 -9.36 -1.84 -6.99
N ARG A 146 -10.64 -2.07 -7.25
CA ARG A 146 -11.24 -3.41 -7.35
C ARG A 146 -11.11 -3.88 -8.79
N ILE A 147 -10.45 -5.02 -8.98
CA ILE A 147 -10.25 -5.61 -10.29
C ILE A 147 -11.54 -6.26 -10.79
N GLU A 148 -11.91 -6.01 -12.05
CA GLU A 148 -13.19 -6.49 -12.62
C GLU A 148 -13.06 -7.80 -13.42
N THR A 149 -11.89 -8.07 -13.97
CA THR A 149 -11.63 -9.22 -14.86
C THR A 149 -10.33 -9.94 -14.51
N GLY A 150 -10.06 -11.07 -15.17
CA GLY A 150 -8.82 -11.83 -14.98
C GLY A 150 -8.72 -12.58 -13.64
N ALA A 151 -7.51 -13.03 -13.32
CA ALA A 151 -7.23 -13.90 -12.16
C ALA A 151 -7.47 -13.23 -10.81
N TYR A 152 -7.47 -11.89 -10.76
CA TYR A 152 -7.71 -11.11 -9.55
C TYR A 152 -9.13 -10.52 -9.48
N LYS A 153 -10.05 -10.96 -10.35
CA LYS A 153 -11.43 -10.49 -10.36
C LYS A 153 -12.04 -10.46 -8.94
N GLY A 154 -12.56 -9.30 -8.58
CA GLY A 154 -13.18 -9.01 -7.30
C GLY A 154 -12.22 -8.60 -6.19
N CYS A 155 -10.90 -8.74 -6.36
CA CYS A 155 -9.90 -8.34 -5.37
C CYS A 155 -9.69 -6.83 -5.36
N TRP A 156 -9.50 -6.27 -4.17
CA TRP A 156 -8.98 -4.92 -3.99
C TRP A 156 -7.46 -4.95 -3.99
N LEU A 157 -6.83 -4.11 -4.82
CA LEU A 157 -5.39 -4.00 -4.95
C LEU A 157 -4.96 -2.53 -4.82
N THR A 158 -3.76 -2.31 -4.30
CA THR A 158 -3.18 -0.98 -4.18
C THR A 158 -2.66 -0.51 -5.54
N VAL A 159 -3.13 0.66 -5.97
CA VAL A 159 -2.74 1.31 -7.23
C VAL A 159 -1.87 2.54 -7.02
N GLY A 160 -1.73 3.00 -5.78
CA GLY A 160 -0.86 4.12 -5.42
C GLY A 160 -0.86 4.39 -3.92
N LEU A 161 0.16 5.13 -3.47
CA LEU A 161 0.30 5.63 -2.11
C LEU A 161 0.76 7.09 -2.17
N ARG A 162 0.01 7.99 -1.53
CA ARG A 162 0.32 9.43 -1.50
C ARG A 162 0.75 9.86 -0.11
N LEU A 163 1.76 10.72 -0.02
CA LEU A 163 2.19 11.33 1.24
C LEU A 163 1.22 12.46 1.62
N GLY A 164 0.59 12.36 2.80
CA GLY A 164 -0.47 13.25 3.27
C GLY A 164 -1.81 12.54 3.42
N ASP A 165 -2.76 13.21 4.07
CA ASP A 165 -4.15 12.76 4.17
C ASP A 165 -4.99 13.47 3.10
N TYR A 166 -5.20 12.81 1.97
CA TYR A 166 -6.02 13.30 0.86
C TYR A 166 -7.49 12.93 1.02
N THR A 167 -7.88 12.35 2.16
CA THR A 167 -9.28 12.13 2.48
C THR A 167 -9.90 13.35 3.15
N VAL A 168 -9.10 14.26 3.70
CA VAL A 168 -9.59 15.55 4.19
C VAL A 168 -9.77 16.47 2.98
N GLU A 169 -10.95 17.09 2.85
CA GLU A 169 -11.10 18.18 1.89
C GLU A 169 -10.11 19.28 2.27
N PRO A 170 -9.45 19.96 1.32
CA PRO A 170 -8.59 21.07 1.67
C PRO A 170 -9.40 22.06 2.52
N PRO A 171 -8.81 22.64 3.57
CA PRO A 171 -9.49 23.70 4.30
C PRO A 171 -9.93 24.74 3.28
N ASN A 172 -11.21 25.09 3.32
CA ASN A 172 -11.83 26.10 2.47
C ASN A 172 -11.19 27.46 2.79
N GLU A 173 -10.01 27.72 2.24
CA GLU A 173 -9.29 28.98 2.40
C GLU A 173 -10.03 30.02 1.56
N SER A 174 -10.82 30.83 2.25
CA SER A 174 -11.34 32.14 1.85
C SER A 174 -11.93 32.25 0.44
N ARG A 175 -13.24 31.97 0.33
CA ARG A 175 -14.12 32.92 -0.36
C ARG A 175 -14.21 34.20 0.49
N GLU A 176 -13.13 34.95 0.59
CA GLU A 176 -13.21 36.37 0.94
C GLU A 176 -13.63 37.11 -0.32
N VAL A 177 -14.93 37.40 -0.35
CA VAL A 177 -15.53 38.35 -1.28
C VAL A 177 -14.92 39.71 -0.98
N THR A 178 -14.16 40.25 -1.93
CA THR A 178 -13.94 41.71 -2.03
C THR A 178 -14.76 42.23 -3.18
#